data_AF-A0A257TE89-F1
#
_entry.id   AF-A0A257TE89-F1
#
_cell.length_a   1.000
_cell.length_b   1.000
_cell.length_c   1.000
_cell.angle_alpha   90.00
_cell.angle_beta   90.00
_cell.angle_gamma   90.00
#
_symmetry.space_group_name_H-M   'P 1'
#
loop_
_entity.id
_entity.type
_entity.pdbx_description
1 polymer ?
#
loop_
_entity_poly.entity_id
_entity_poly.type
_entity_poly.pdbx_seq_one_letter_code
_entity_poly.pdbx_strand_id
1 'polypeptide(L)'
;ILSSHYRSPLNCGEEALEQAKAGLTRLYTVLRGLPGRKIVAELGSEWRERFHAAMSDDFHTPAALAVLFDLNREINRLRDEGSEVAAPLATLLRELAGVLGLLQQDAEDFLRGDETNIHWIEERIAARAAARLARDFAGADGIRQELTAAGVILEDGPGGTTWRQE
;
A
#
# COMPACT_ATOMS: atom_id res chain seq x y z
N ILE A 1 -17.39 -0.37 1.24
CA ILE A 1 -18.30 0.79 0.99
C ILE A 1 -18.04 1.36 -0.40
N LEU A 2 -16.88 1.98 -0.67
CA LEU A 2 -16.57 2.58 -1.97
C LEU A 2 -16.47 1.59 -3.14
N SER A 3 -16.29 0.30 -2.83
CA SER A 3 -16.27 -0.82 -3.78
C SER A 3 -17.64 -1.16 -4.39
N SER A 4 -18.72 -0.54 -3.91
CA SER A 4 -20.07 -0.71 -4.46
C SER A 4 -20.66 0.66 -4.77
N HIS A 5 -21.48 0.74 -5.82
CA HIS A 5 -22.19 1.97 -6.14
C HIS A 5 -23.10 2.37 -4.98
N TYR A 6 -23.21 3.67 -4.67
CA TYR A 6 -23.96 4.14 -3.50
C TYR A 6 -25.46 3.80 -3.54
N ARG A 7 -25.98 3.48 -4.74
CA ARG A 7 -27.38 3.07 -4.98
C ARG A 7 -27.58 1.55 -4.99
N SER A 8 -26.50 0.78 -4.88
CA SER A 8 -26.54 -0.68 -4.91
C SER A 8 -26.55 -1.25 -3.49
N PRO A 9 -27.14 -2.44 -3.28
CA PRO A 9 -27.04 -3.14 -2.01
C PRO A 9 -25.58 -3.43 -1.70
N LEU A 10 -25.15 -3.08 -0.49
CA LEU A 10 -23.79 -3.33 -0.01
C LEU A 10 -23.74 -4.70 0.67
N ASN A 11 -22.95 -5.63 0.13
CA ASN A 11 -22.64 -6.85 0.84
C ASN A 11 -21.48 -6.59 1.81
N CYS A 12 -21.80 -6.47 3.09
CA CYS A 12 -20.81 -6.29 4.15
C CYS A 12 -20.63 -7.62 4.87
N GLY A 13 -19.47 -8.25 4.66
CA GLY A 13 -19.07 -9.49 5.31
C GLY A 13 -17.56 -9.48 5.53
N GLU A 14 -17.08 -10.45 6.30
CA GLU A 14 -15.66 -10.56 6.67
C GLU A 14 -14.74 -10.60 5.44
N GLU A 15 -15.08 -11.40 4.43
CA GLU A 15 -14.33 -11.46 3.17
C GLU A 15 -14.27 -10.09 2.45
N ALA A 16 -15.35 -9.32 2.48
CA ALA A 16 -15.38 -8.00 1.86
C ALA A 16 -14.52 -6.97 2.63
N LEU A 17 -14.43 -7.12 3.97
CA LEU A 17 -13.55 -6.30 4.80
C LEU A 17 -12.09 -6.65 4.55
N GLU A 18 -11.74 -7.94 4.47
CA GLU A 18 -10.40 -8.40 4.15
C GLU A 18 -9.95 -7.94 2.76
N GLN A 19 -10.83 -8.05 1.76
CA GLN A 19 -10.53 -7.52 0.42
C GLN A 19 -10.34 -6.00 0.43
N ALA A 20 -11.12 -5.26 1.21
CA ALA A 20 -10.96 -3.82 1.35
C ALA A 20 -9.64 -3.45 2.03
N LYS A 21 -9.27 -4.16 3.11
CA LYS A 21 -7.99 -4.02 3.80
C LYS A 21 -6.82 -4.30 2.85
N ALA A 22 -6.84 -5.44 2.16
CA ALA A 22 -5.83 -5.81 1.19
C ALA A 22 -5.71 -4.79 0.03
N GLY A 23 -6.84 -4.27 -0.45
CA GLY A 23 -6.87 -3.22 -1.48
C GLY A 23 -6.22 -1.92 -1.00
N LEU A 24 -6.57 -1.46 0.21
CA LEU A 24 -6.01 -0.27 0.81
C LEU A 24 -4.51 -0.43 1.09
N THR A 25 -4.10 -1.58 1.63
CA THR A 25 -2.69 -1.94 1.86
C THR A 25 -1.88 -1.86 0.57
N ARG A 26 -2.39 -2.39 -0.56
CA ARG A 26 -1.69 -2.27 -1.86
C ARG A 26 -1.45 -0.82 -2.27
N LEU A 27 -2.44 0.05 -2.10
CA LEU A 27 -2.33 1.47 -2.42
C LEU A 27 -1.33 2.21 -1.50
N TYR A 28 -1.24 1.82 -0.22
CA TYR A 28 -0.20 2.37 0.67
C TYR A 28 1.20 1.82 0.35
N THR A 29 1.31 0.52 0.03
CA THR A 29 2.60 -0.10 -0.32
C THR A 29 3.28 0.59 -1.50
N VAL A 30 2.53 0.95 -2.55
CA VAL A 30 3.12 1.64 -3.71
C VAL A 30 3.66 3.04 -3.36
N LEU A 31 3.06 3.71 -2.38
CA LEU A 31 3.47 5.03 -1.92
C LEU A 31 4.70 4.99 -1.00
N ARG A 32 5.01 3.83 -0.39
CA ARG A 32 6.10 3.69 0.58
C ARG A 32 7.46 4.01 -0.03
N GLY A 33 8.15 4.99 0.56
CA GLY A 33 9.48 5.43 0.16
C GLY A 33 9.53 6.31 -1.10
N LEU A 34 8.37 6.73 -1.64
CA LEU A 34 8.32 7.71 -2.73
C LEU A 34 8.25 9.14 -2.17
N PRO A 35 9.13 10.05 -2.62
CA PRO A 35 9.11 11.44 -2.14
C PRO A 35 7.84 12.15 -2.62
N GLY A 36 7.28 13.02 -1.78
CA GLY A 36 6.22 13.94 -2.20
C GLY A 36 6.80 14.98 -3.16
N ARG A 37 6.23 15.13 -4.36
CA ARG A 37 6.66 16.13 -5.35
C ARG A 37 5.49 16.94 -5.87
N LYS A 38 5.75 18.16 -6.33
CA LYS A 38 4.72 18.94 -7.04
C LYS A 38 4.37 18.23 -8.34
N ILE A 39 3.08 18.06 -8.59
CA ILE A 39 2.59 17.50 -9.84
C ILE A 39 2.81 18.54 -10.95
N VAL A 40 3.39 18.10 -12.06
CA VAL A 40 3.40 18.87 -13.30
C VAL A 40 2.04 18.66 -13.94
N ALA A 41 1.31 19.73 -14.25
CA ALA A 41 -0.10 19.67 -14.65
C ALA A 41 -0.36 18.76 -15.88
N GLU A 42 0.61 18.65 -16.78
CA GLU A 42 0.54 17.80 -17.98
C GLU A 42 0.75 16.31 -17.66
N LEU A 43 1.43 15.99 -16.55
CA LEU A 43 1.73 14.62 -16.18
C LEU A 43 0.52 13.98 -15.49
N GLY A 44 -0.02 12.95 -16.14
CA GLY A 44 -1.15 12.19 -15.63
C GLY A 44 -2.52 12.83 -15.84
N SER A 45 -2.64 13.73 -16.82
CA SER A 45 -3.92 14.27 -17.28
C SER A 45 -4.94 13.15 -17.60
N GLU A 46 -4.50 12.08 -18.26
CA GLU A 46 -5.35 10.92 -18.57
C GLU A 46 -5.99 10.29 -17.31
N TRP A 47 -5.25 10.22 -16.20
CA TRP A 47 -5.73 9.62 -14.96
C TRP A 47 -6.76 10.53 -14.29
N ARG A 48 -6.51 11.84 -14.31
CA ARG A 48 -7.47 12.85 -13.83
C ARG A 48 -8.75 12.79 -14.63
N GLU A 49 -8.66 12.80 -15.96
CA GLU A 49 -9.82 12.74 -16.86
C GLU A 49 -10.64 11.48 -16.62
N ARG A 50 -10.00 10.31 -16.58
CA ARG A 50 -10.67 9.02 -16.30
C ARG A 50 -11.34 9.00 -14.93
N PHE A 51 -10.66 9.50 -13.89
CA PHE A 51 -11.21 9.58 -12.54
C PHE A 51 -12.40 10.54 -12.46
N HIS A 52 -12.26 11.75 -13.02
CA HIS A 52 -13.33 12.75 -13.03
C HIS A 52 -14.52 12.30 -13.87
N ALA A 53 -14.31 11.60 -14.99
CA ALA A 53 -15.39 11.02 -15.77
C ALA A 53 -16.20 10.01 -14.94
N ALA A 54 -15.51 9.10 -14.22
CA ALA A 54 -16.17 8.14 -13.32
C ALA A 54 -16.92 8.83 -12.18
N MET A 55 -16.36 9.89 -11.59
CA MET A 55 -17.02 10.62 -10.50
C MET A 55 -18.16 11.51 -10.97
N SER A 56 -18.11 12.00 -12.22
CA SER A 56 -19.18 12.81 -12.82
C SER A 56 -20.36 11.96 -13.29
N ASP A 57 -20.12 10.66 -13.54
CA ASP A 57 -21.16 9.67 -13.79
C ASP A 57 -21.75 9.17 -12.47
N ASP A 58 -22.68 9.93 -11.89
CA ASP A 58 -23.41 9.59 -10.65
C ASP A 58 -22.50 9.09 -9.51
N PHE A 59 -21.34 9.72 -9.27
CA PHE A 59 -20.39 9.32 -8.23
C PHE A 59 -20.02 7.82 -8.29
N HIS A 60 -19.69 7.30 -9.47
CA HIS A 60 -19.37 5.89 -9.67
C HIS A 60 -18.02 5.48 -9.04
N THR A 61 -17.96 5.43 -7.71
CA THR A 61 -16.73 5.15 -6.93
C THR A 61 -16.05 3.81 -7.27
N PRO A 62 -16.76 2.72 -7.66
CA PRO A 62 -16.06 1.50 -8.09
C PRO A 62 -15.19 1.71 -9.35
N ALA A 63 -15.63 2.57 -10.27
CA ALA A 63 -14.87 2.89 -11.48
C ALA A 63 -13.72 3.85 -11.17
N ALA A 64 -13.95 4.82 -10.28
CA ALA A 64 -12.90 5.68 -9.77
C ALA A 64 -11.79 4.87 -9.05
N LEU A 65 -12.16 3.88 -8.23
CA LEU A 65 -11.21 2.95 -7.59
C LEU A 65 -10.41 2.15 -8.62
N ALA A 66 -11.03 1.71 -9.71
CA ALA A 66 -10.31 1.02 -10.78
C ALA A 66 -9.22 1.90 -11.40
N VAL A 67 -9.48 3.19 -11.59
CA VAL A 67 -8.49 4.18 -12.06
C VAL A 67 -7.33 4.29 -11.05
N LEU A 68 -7.61 4.33 -9.75
CA LEU A 68 -6.55 4.36 -8.72
C LEU A 68 -5.67 3.11 -8.75
N PHE A 69 -6.25 1.92 -8.96
CA PHE A 69 -5.49 0.67 -9.05
C PHE A 69 -4.66 0.56 -10.33
N ASP A 70 -5.16 1.07 -11.45
CA ASP A 70 -4.38 1.18 -12.69
C ASP A 70 -3.20 2.16 -12.50
N LEU A 71 -3.43 3.31 -11.87
CA LEU A 71 -2.37 4.26 -11.54
C LEU A 71 -1.32 3.63 -10.61
N ASN A 72 -1.75 2.85 -9.61
CA ASN A 72 -0.85 2.06 -8.76
C ASN A 72 0.04 1.09 -9.58
N ARG A 73 -0.50 0.45 -10.63
CA ARG A 73 0.31 -0.43 -11.50
C ARG A 73 1.38 0.37 -12.26
N GLU A 74 1.00 1.53 -12.78
CA GLU A 74 1.94 2.39 -13.52
C GLU A 74 3.04 2.96 -12.61
N ILE A 75 2.70 3.35 -11.38
CA ILE A 75 3.70 3.81 -10.40
C ILE A 75 4.71 2.70 -10.10
N ASN A 76 4.26 1.45 -9.92
CA ASN A 76 5.17 0.32 -9.71
C ASN A 76 6.07 0.08 -10.93
N ARG A 77 5.53 0.17 -12.14
CA ARG A 77 6.31 0.05 -13.38
C ARG A 77 7.40 1.12 -13.48
N LEU A 78 7.06 2.38 -13.21
CA LEU A 78 8.01 3.49 -13.23
C LEU A 78 9.03 3.43 -12.08
N ARG A 79 8.68 2.78 -10.98
CA ARG A 79 9.59 2.62 -9.84
C ARG A 79 10.82 1.81 -10.21
N ASP A 80 10.71 0.87 -11.15
CA ASP A 80 11.83 0.12 -11.70
C ASP A 80 12.80 1.02 -12.49
N GLU A 81 12.32 2.14 -13.02
CA GLU A 81 13.13 3.18 -13.69
C GLU A 81 13.70 4.21 -12.69
N GLY A 82 13.15 4.25 -11.48
CA GLY A 82 13.65 5.04 -10.35
C GLY A 82 12.54 5.77 -9.58
N SER A 83 12.70 5.88 -8.25
CA SER A 83 11.71 6.51 -7.37
C SER A 83 11.32 7.94 -7.78
N GLU A 84 12.26 8.69 -8.35
CA GLU A 84 12.01 10.08 -8.78
C GLU A 84 11.13 10.19 -10.03
N VAL A 85 11.14 9.15 -10.87
CA VAL A 85 10.28 9.04 -12.06
C VAL A 85 8.85 8.71 -11.63
N ALA A 86 8.70 7.86 -10.61
CA ALA A 86 7.41 7.43 -10.08
C ALA A 86 6.73 8.47 -9.15
N ALA A 87 7.52 9.32 -8.49
CA ALA A 87 7.05 10.26 -7.46
C ALA A 87 5.91 11.22 -7.87
N PRO A 88 5.90 11.80 -9.09
CA PRO A 88 4.80 12.66 -9.52
C PRO A 88 3.46 11.90 -9.61
N LEU A 89 3.45 10.67 -10.14
CA LEU A 89 2.24 9.84 -10.22
C LEU A 89 1.79 9.36 -8.84
N ALA A 90 2.71 9.10 -7.92
CA ALA A 90 2.38 8.82 -6.52
C ALA A 90 1.70 10.01 -5.83
N THR A 91 2.12 11.23 -6.13
CA THR A 91 1.45 12.44 -5.63
C THR A 91 0.05 12.58 -6.23
N LEU A 92 -0.10 12.31 -7.53
CA LEU A 92 -1.40 12.28 -8.18
C LEU A 92 -2.33 11.22 -7.58
N LEU A 93 -1.83 10.02 -7.28
CA LEU A 93 -2.59 8.97 -6.63
C LEU A 93 -3.15 9.45 -5.28
N ARG A 94 -2.32 10.11 -4.45
CA ARG A 94 -2.77 10.69 -3.18
C ARG A 94 -3.83 11.77 -3.39
N GLU A 95 -3.67 12.64 -4.37
CA GLU A 95 -4.65 13.70 -4.67
C GLU A 95 -6.02 13.12 -5.05
N LEU A 96 -6.06 12.18 -6.00
CA LEU A 96 -7.31 11.56 -6.46
C LEU A 96 -7.94 10.68 -5.38
N ALA A 97 -7.13 9.88 -4.66
CA ALA A 97 -7.61 9.08 -3.54
C ALA A 97 -8.14 9.94 -2.39
N GLY A 98 -7.53 11.12 -2.18
CA GLY A 98 -7.96 12.09 -1.17
C GLY A 98 -9.39 12.60 -1.37
N VAL A 99 -9.85 12.71 -2.63
CA VAL A 99 -11.27 13.03 -2.95
C VAL A 99 -12.23 12.00 -2.34
N LEU A 100 -11.81 10.73 -2.28
CA LEU A 100 -12.58 9.62 -1.69
C LEU A 100 -12.31 9.42 -0.19
N GLY A 101 -11.48 10.27 0.43
CA GLY A 101 -11.09 10.13 1.83
C GLY A 101 -10.03 9.05 2.08
N LEU A 102 -9.31 8.60 1.05
CA LEU A 102 -8.30 7.54 1.14
C LEU A 102 -6.87 8.12 1.12
N LEU A 103 -5.91 7.33 1.59
CA LEU A 103 -4.45 7.63 1.54
C LEU A 103 -4.05 8.94 2.25
N GLN A 104 -4.69 9.22 3.38
CA GLN A 104 -4.47 10.46 4.16
C GLN A 104 -3.37 10.34 5.22
N GLN A 105 -2.93 9.12 5.52
CA GLN A 105 -1.87 8.86 6.50
C GLN A 105 -0.52 8.72 5.81
N ASP A 106 0.56 8.79 6.58
CA ASP A 106 1.86 8.35 6.08
C ASP A 106 1.81 6.84 5.76
N ALA A 107 2.47 6.45 4.67
CA ALA A 107 2.43 5.07 4.20
C ALA A 107 3.17 4.12 5.13
N GLU A 108 4.25 4.58 5.75
CA GLU A 108 5.02 3.79 6.71
C GLU A 108 4.18 3.56 7.98
N ASP A 109 3.57 4.63 8.50
CA ASP A 109 2.72 4.56 9.69
C ASP A 109 1.52 3.62 9.48
N PHE A 110 0.84 3.72 8.33
CA PHE A 110 -0.28 2.83 8.01
C PHE A 110 0.16 1.36 7.95
N LEU A 111 1.28 1.07 7.29
CA LEU A 111 1.73 -0.30 7.05
C LEU A 111 2.31 -0.97 8.29
N ARG A 112 2.83 -0.21 9.25
CA ARG A 112 3.31 -0.75 10.54
C ARG A 112 2.18 -1.16 11.47
N GLY A 113 0.97 -0.61 11.31
CA GLY A 113 -0.15 -0.90 12.19
C GLY A 113 0.06 -0.34 13.60
N ASP A 114 -0.62 -0.92 14.60
CA ASP A 114 -0.59 -0.40 15.97
C ASP A 114 0.79 -0.55 16.64
N GLU A 115 1.20 0.48 17.39
CA GLU A 115 2.54 0.59 17.98
C GLU A 115 2.83 -0.48 19.06
N THR A 116 1.81 -1.15 19.58
CA THR A 116 1.87 -1.98 20.79
C THR A 116 2.88 -3.13 20.69
N ASN A 117 3.19 -3.62 19.49
CA ASN A 117 4.11 -4.74 19.27
C ASN A 117 5.41 -4.37 18.54
N ILE A 118 5.66 -3.09 18.23
CA ILE A 118 6.83 -2.68 17.43
C ILE A 118 8.14 -3.20 18.05
N HIS A 119 8.30 -3.06 19.37
CA HIS A 119 9.54 -3.46 20.04
C HIS A 119 9.81 -4.96 19.90
N TRP A 120 8.78 -5.79 20.09
CA TRP A 120 8.89 -7.24 19.90
C TRP A 120 9.20 -7.62 18.46
N ILE A 121 8.60 -6.94 17.48
CA ILE A 121 8.85 -7.17 16.05
C ILE A 121 10.32 -6.86 15.71
N GLU A 122 10.82 -5.70 16.12
CA GLU A 122 12.21 -5.29 15.89
C GLU A 122 13.21 -6.26 16.55
N GLU A 123 12.91 -6.74 17.77
CA GLU A 123 13.72 -7.77 18.43
C GLU A 123 13.76 -9.08 17.64
N ARG A 124 12.64 -9.55 17.11
CA ARG A 124 12.58 -10.77 16.28
C ARG A 124 13.31 -10.58 14.95
N ILE A 125 13.21 -9.42 14.31
CA ILE A 125 13.96 -9.10 13.09
C ILE A 125 15.46 -9.12 13.36
N ALA A 126 15.92 -8.52 14.47
CA ALA A 126 17.32 -8.55 14.88
C ALA A 126 17.80 -9.99 15.17
N ALA A 127 17.01 -10.79 15.89
CA ALA A 127 17.30 -12.19 16.15
C ALA A 127 17.41 -13.01 14.86
N ARG A 128 16.52 -12.77 13.88
CA ARG A 128 16.59 -13.39 12.55
C ARG A 128 17.85 -12.99 11.80
N ALA A 129 18.24 -11.72 11.84
CA ALA A 129 19.48 -11.26 11.21
C ALA A 129 20.71 -11.93 11.83
N ALA A 130 20.74 -12.06 13.16
CA ALA A 130 21.79 -12.79 13.88
C ALA A 130 21.83 -14.29 13.50
N ALA A 131 20.68 -14.95 13.41
CA ALA A 131 20.59 -16.35 12.97
C ALA A 131 21.12 -16.54 11.54
N ARG A 132 20.77 -15.64 10.61
CA ARG A 132 21.32 -15.65 9.24
C ARG A 132 22.83 -15.46 9.23
N LEU A 133 23.37 -14.55 10.05
CA LEU A 133 24.82 -14.34 10.18
C LEU A 133 25.54 -15.58 10.73
N ALA A 134 24.91 -16.27 11.68
CA ALA A 134 25.37 -17.54 12.24
C ALA A 134 25.17 -18.75 11.30
N ARG A 135 24.59 -18.55 10.10
CA ARG A 135 24.17 -19.61 9.15
C ARG A 135 23.14 -20.60 9.72
N ASP A 136 22.40 -20.19 10.75
CA ASP A 136 21.25 -20.91 11.27
C ASP A 136 20.00 -20.56 10.45
N PHE A 137 19.85 -21.23 9.31
CA PHE A 137 18.72 -21.03 8.42
C PHE A 137 17.40 -21.55 9.00
N ALA A 138 17.45 -22.58 9.85
CA ALA A 138 16.28 -23.15 10.50
C ALA A 138 15.72 -22.18 11.55
N GLY A 139 16.58 -21.61 12.40
CA GLY A 139 16.19 -20.58 13.37
C GLY A 139 15.66 -19.32 12.67
N ALA A 140 16.30 -18.89 11.58
CA ALA A 140 15.83 -17.74 10.81
C ALA A 140 14.44 -17.96 10.17
N ASP A 141 14.12 -19.20 9.74
CA ASP A 141 12.80 -19.52 9.20
C ASP A 141 11.74 -19.68 10.30
N GLY A 142 12.10 -20.27 11.44
CA GLY A 142 11.21 -20.33 12.61
C GLY A 142 10.76 -18.95 13.08
N ILE A 143 11.68 -17.98 13.15
CA ILE A 143 11.35 -16.59 13.49
C ILE A 143 10.45 -15.94 12.44
N ARG A 144 10.66 -16.24 11.15
CA ARG A 144 9.77 -15.74 10.09
C ARG A 144 8.36 -16.30 10.27
N GLN A 145 8.22 -17.58 10.58
CA GLN A 145 6.91 -18.20 10.83
C GLN A 145 6.23 -17.62 12.07
N GLU A 146 6.97 -17.36 13.15
CA GLU A 146 6.47 -16.69 14.36
C GLU A 146 5.91 -15.29 14.04
N LEU A 147 6.66 -14.50 13.26
CA LEU A 147 6.24 -13.18 12.83
C LEU A 147 4.99 -13.24 11.94
N THR A 148 4.97 -14.14 10.95
CA THR A 148 3.79 -14.34 10.09
C THR A 148 2.56 -14.76 10.90
N ALA A 149 2.73 -15.64 11.90
CA ALA A 149 1.64 -16.07 12.77
C ALA A 149 1.08 -14.92 13.65
N ALA A 150 1.91 -13.93 13.95
CA ALA A 150 1.50 -12.69 14.61
C ALA A 150 0.96 -11.62 13.64
N GLY A 151 0.76 -11.96 12.36
CA GLY A 151 0.27 -11.03 11.34
C GLY A 151 1.34 -10.07 10.82
N VAL A 152 2.64 -10.37 10.98
CA VAL A 152 3.75 -9.54 10.53
C VAL A 152 4.44 -10.17 9.33
N ILE A 153 4.37 -9.52 8.18
CA ILE A 153 4.98 -9.98 6.94
C ILE A 153 6.33 -9.28 6.75
N LEU A 154 7.38 -10.08 6.59
CA LEU A 154 8.73 -9.60 6.27
C LEU A 154 8.94 -9.50 4.76
N GLU A 155 9.48 -8.36 4.33
CA GLU A 155 9.81 -8.04 2.95
C GLU A 155 11.33 -7.76 2.88
N ASP A 156 12.10 -8.77 2.44
CA ASP A 156 13.54 -8.65 2.27
C ASP A 156 13.86 -7.98 0.91
N GLY A 157 14.63 -6.88 0.94
CA GLY A 157 15.05 -6.15 -0.26
C GLY A 157 16.53 -5.74 -0.24
N PRO A 158 17.04 -5.11 -1.31
CA PRO A 158 18.44 -4.68 -1.41
C PRO A 158 18.88 -3.71 -0.30
N GLY A 159 17.92 -2.97 0.27
CA GLY A 159 18.15 -2.01 1.37
C GLY A 159 17.97 -2.58 2.78
N GLY A 160 17.71 -3.88 2.93
CA GLY A 160 17.46 -4.53 4.22
C GLY A 160 16.09 -5.21 4.31
N THR A 161 15.75 -5.69 5.51
CA THR A 161 14.43 -6.26 5.81
C THR A 161 13.48 -5.15 6.23
N THR A 162 12.40 -4.99 5.49
CA THR A 162 11.24 -4.17 5.88
C THR A 162 10.10 -5.09 6.33
N TRP A 163 9.11 -4.55 7.02
CA TRP A 163 7.97 -5.33 7.49
C TRP A 163 6.66 -4.54 7.41
N ARG A 164 5.54 -5.25 7.39
CA ARG A 164 4.19 -4.69 7.49
C ARG A 164 3.28 -5.60 8.30
N GLN A 165 2.25 -5.04 8.93
CA GLN A 165 1.19 -5.80 9.58
C GLN A 165 0.05 -6.10 8.59
N GLU A 166 -0.53 -7.29 8.69
CA GLU A 166 -1.65 -7.75 7.86
C GLU A 166 -3.01 -7.53 8.51
#